data_AF-A0A1L3IBA6-F1
#
_entry.id   AF-A0A1L3IBA6-F1
#
_cell.length_a   1.000
_cell.length_b   1.000
_cell.length_c   1.000
_cell.angle_alpha   90.00
_cell.angle_beta   90.00
_cell.angle_gamma   90.00
#
_symmetry.space_group_name_H-M   'P 1'
#
loop_
_entity.id
_entity.type
_entity.pdbx_description
1 polymer ?
#
loop_
_entity_poly.entity_id
_entity_poly.type
_entity_poly.pdbx_seq_one_letter_code
_entity_poly.pdbx_strand_id
1 'polypeptide(L)'
;MSCPRIEVDLAKIRRNTQTLVKRLGPRGIGVTGVTKAVCGHPAIAQAMLDGGAVGLADARISNVQKLRAVGMTGPITLIRTPMLSQADQVVLSCEASYNTEILVISALAAAAIRNGSVHGIVLMVEMGDQRDGILPENLKDIAQQVMQMSGVALKGIGTNFACLNGLAPTALQMAAFCDLANEIEGVCGPFLKIVSGGNSANLTWVLGEHATGRVNDLRLGEAILLGVEPVSGDRIDGMYTDAFTLVAEVIETGAKPPSIPIALIDPTRERLRIVTPSGACARMILAIGHQDTDILGLSMPTGNTLIGATSDHLVIGTPVTPPTVGSEVRFQMSYNALMRAMAAPDINVELMGYPPKRPSRHTQGKVQHLALV
;
A
#
# COMPACT_ATOMS: atom_id res chain seq x y z
N MET A 1 -5.00 -8.52 25.92
CA MET A 1 -5.25 -7.98 24.56
C MET A 1 -5.51 -9.17 23.65
N SER A 2 -6.27 -9.01 22.58
CA SER A 2 -6.56 -10.14 21.68
C SER A 2 -5.32 -10.53 20.88
N CYS A 3 -5.08 -11.83 20.71
CA CYS A 3 -4.02 -12.39 19.87
C CYS A 3 -4.64 -13.36 18.83
N PRO A 4 -4.13 -13.42 17.60
CA PRO A 4 -3.08 -12.56 17.04
C PRO A 4 -3.57 -11.13 16.74
N ARG A 5 -2.63 -10.18 16.69
CA ARG A 5 -2.92 -8.78 16.35
C ARG A 5 -1.76 -8.06 15.66
N ILE A 6 -2.06 -6.99 14.95
CA ILE A 6 -1.10 -6.02 14.44
C ILE A 6 -1.26 -4.72 15.24
N GLU A 7 -0.19 -4.32 15.92
CA GLU A 7 -0.10 -3.01 16.55
C GLU A 7 0.41 -1.99 15.51
N VAL A 8 -0.30 -0.86 15.38
CA VAL A 8 -0.02 0.16 14.36
C VAL A 8 0.24 1.52 15.00
N ASP A 9 1.44 2.07 14.83
CA ASP A 9 1.78 3.42 15.28
C ASP A 9 1.47 4.47 14.20
N LEU A 10 0.36 5.18 14.39
CA LEU A 10 -0.12 6.18 13.44
C LEU A 10 0.75 7.45 13.41
N ALA A 11 1.46 7.76 14.50
CA ALA A 11 2.37 8.89 14.51
C ALA A 11 3.59 8.62 13.61
N LYS A 12 4.10 7.39 13.61
CA LYS A 12 5.20 6.98 12.72
C LYS A 12 4.78 7.02 11.25
N ILE A 13 3.60 6.51 10.90
CA ILE A 13 3.07 6.58 9.52
C ILE A 13 2.96 8.04 9.07
N ARG A 14 2.36 8.91 9.90
CA ARG A 14 2.27 10.34 9.62
C ARG A 14 3.64 10.96 9.39
N ARG A 15 4.63 10.66 10.24
CA ARG A 15 6.00 11.18 10.13
C ARG A 15 6.70 10.68 8.87
N ASN A 16 6.53 9.41 8.52
CA ASN A 16 7.04 8.85 7.27
C ASN A 16 6.48 9.58 6.05
N THR A 17 5.17 9.83 6.01
CA THR A 17 4.55 10.62 4.94
C THR A 17 5.10 12.04 4.90
N GLN A 18 5.22 12.72 6.05
CA GLN A 18 5.78 14.08 6.14
C GLN A 18 7.21 14.16 5.61
N THR A 19 8.05 13.19 5.94
CA THR A 19 9.44 13.12 5.46
C THR A 19 9.48 13.07 3.93
N LEU A 20 8.66 12.20 3.32
CA LEU A 20 8.60 12.07 1.86
C LEU A 20 8.04 13.32 1.19
N VAL A 21 6.92 13.86 1.70
CA VAL A 21 6.33 15.11 1.19
C VAL A 21 7.33 16.26 1.23
N LYS A 22 8.07 16.42 2.33
CA LYS A 22 9.08 17.47 2.47
C LYS A 22 10.25 17.32 1.49
N ARG A 23 10.65 16.09 1.16
CA ARG A 23 11.74 15.81 0.21
C ARG A 23 11.32 15.97 -1.25
N LEU A 24 10.07 15.62 -1.57
CA LEU A 24 9.54 15.61 -2.93
C LEU A 24 8.92 16.95 -3.34
N GLY A 25 8.37 17.70 -2.39
CA GLY A 25 7.74 19.01 -2.64
C GLY A 25 8.65 20.02 -3.37
N PRO A 26 9.91 20.25 -2.95
CA PRO A 26 10.83 21.14 -3.65
C PRO A 26 11.15 20.72 -5.09
N ARG A 27 10.89 19.45 -5.45
CA ARG A 27 11.05 18.91 -6.80
C ARG A 27 9.74 18.97 -7.62
N GLY A 28 8.70 19.61 -7.09
CA GLY A 28 7.39 19.73 -7.73
C GLY A 28 6.56 18.44 -7.73
N ILE A 29 6.93 17.46 -6.89
CA ILE A 29 6.28 16.14 -6.85
C ILE A 29 5.35 16.04 -5.64
N GLY A 30 4.06 15.82 -5.92
CA GLY A 30 3.05 15.44 -4.94
C GLY A 30 3.17 13.97 -4.52
N VAL A 31 2.68 13.67 -3.32
CA VAL A 31 2.64 12.30 -2.78
C VAL A 31 1.20 11.84 -2.68
N THR A 32 0.86 10.81 -3.45
CA THR A 32 -0.40 10.07 -3.30
C THR A 32 -0.16 8.86 -2.38
N GLY A 33 -0.86 8.81 -1.25
CA GLY A 33 -0.70 7.74 -0.24
C GLY A 33 -1.46 6.47 -0.63
N VAL A 34 -0.76 5.33 -0.76
CA VAL A 34 -1.36 4.08 -1.21
C VAL A 34 -1.77 3.20 -0.02
N THR A 35 -3.06 2.93 0.12
CA THR A 35 -3.65 2.22 1.28
C THR A 35 -3.89 0.73 1.06
N LYS A 36 -3.55 0.20 -0.13
CA LYS A 36 -3.92 -1.17 -0.54
C LYS A 36 -3.42 -2.26 0.40
N ALA A 37 -2.20 -2.09 0.93
CA ALA A 37 -1.56 -3.07 1.83
C ALA A 37 -2.19 -3.10 3.22
N VAL A 38 -2.96 -2.06 3.58
CA VAL A 38 -3.67 -1.95 4.85
C VAL A 38 -5.18 -2.02 4.63
N CYS A 39 -5.63 -2.58 3.50
CA CYS A 39 -7.04 -2.80 3.16
C CYS A 39 -7.93 -1.55 3.32
N GLY A 40 -7.40 -0.38 2.96
CA GLY A 40 -8.10 0.90 3.11
C GLY A 40 -8.43 1.23 4.57
N HIS A 41 -7.58 0.88 5.53
CA HIS A 41 -7.84 1.14 6.95
C HIS A 41 -7.96 2.65 7.23
N PRO A 42 -9.12 3.15 7.69
CA PRO A 42 -9.39 4.58 7.80
C PRO A 42 -8.38 5.38 8.62
N ALA A 43 -7.99 4.88 9.79
CA ALA A 43 -7.07 5.63 10.65
C ALA A 43 -5.65 5.76 10.06
N ILE A 44 -5.21 4.76 9.30
CA ILE A 44 -3.91 4.76 8.62
C ILE A 44 -3.96 5.70 7.42
N ALA A 45 -5.03 5.63 6.63
CA ALA A 45 -5.28 6.57 5.54
C ALA A 45 -5.31 8.03 6.04
N GLN A 46 -5.95 8.29 7.18
CA GLN A 46 -5.96 9.62 7.80
C GLN A 46 -4.55 10.06 8.23
N ALA A 47 -3.75 9.16 8.80
CA ALA A 47 -2.37 9.47 9.17
C ALA A 47 -1.52 9.88 7.96
N MET A 48 -1.74 9.26 6.79
CA MET A 48 -1.09 9.66 5.53
C MET A 48 -1.52 11.08 5.11
N LEU A 49 -2.82 11.38 5.15
CA LEU A 49 -3.34 12.72 4.82
C LEU A 49 -2.82 13.79 5.80
N ASP A 50 -2.84 13.51 7.10
CA ASP A 50 -2.28 14.38 8.16
C ASP A 50 -0.77 14.57 8.02
N GLY A 51 -0.13 13.68 7.26
CA GLY A 51 1.27 13.77 6.90
C GLY A 51 1.55 14.59 5.64
N GLY A 52 0.51 15.07 4.96
CA GLY A 52 0.61 15.93 3.78
C GLY A 52 0.49 15.20 2.45
N ALA A 53 0.05 13.94 2.42
CA ALA A 53 -0.33 13.30 1.16
C ALA A 53 -1.47 14.12 0.50
N VAL A 54 -1.35 14.38 -0.81
CA VAL A 54 -2.31 15.22 -1.54
C VAL A 54 -3.63 14.49 -1.85
N GLY A 55 -3.60 13.17 -1.73
CA GLY A 55 -4.74 12.27 -1.93
C GLY A 55 -4.35 10.84 -1.55
N LEU A 56 -5.31 9.94 -1.71
CA LEU A 56 -5.16 8.53 -1.44
C LEU A 56 -5.31 7.70 -2.71
N ALA A 57 -4.79 6.49 -2.67
CA ALA A 57 -4.98 5.51 -3.73
C ALA A 57 -5.16 4.10 -3.19
N ASP A 58 -6.01 3.32 -3.84
CA ASP A 58 -6.21 1.91 -3.52
C ASP A 58 -6.44 1.09 -4.79
N ALA A 59 -6.24 -0.23 -4.71
CA ALA A 59 -6.43 -1.15 -5.82
C ALA A 59 -7.81 -1.84 -5.81
N ARG A 60 -8.56 -1.72 -4.71
CA ARG A 60 -9.87 -2.37 -4.53
C ARG A 60 -10.94 -1.33 -4.21
N ILE A 61 -12.03 -1.36 -4.98
CA ILE A 61 -13.15 -0.44 -4.78
C ILE A 61 -13.81 -0.60 -3.40
N SER A 62 -13.84 -1.82 -2.84
CA SER A 62 -14.34 -2.08 -1.49
C SER A 62 -13.55 -1.34 -0.39
N ASN A 63 -12.23 -1.20 -0.58
CA ASN A 63 -11.39 -0.42 0.33
C ASN A 63 -11.71 1.08 0.21
N VAL A 64 -11.90 1.59 -1.01
CA VAL A 64 -12.29 2.99 -1.22
C VAL A 64 -13.66 3.28 -0.61
N GLN A 65 -14.64 2.40 -0.80
CA GLN A 65 -15.97 2.54 -0.20
C GLN A 65 -15.90 2.54 1.34
N LYS A 66 -15.02 1.73 1.94
CA LYS A 66 -14.75 1.77 3.38
C LYS A 66 -14.22 3.13 3.83
N LEU A 67 -13.31 3.74 3.08
CA LEU A 67 -12.80 5.10 3.34
C LEU A 67 -13.92 6.16 3.20
N ARG A 68 -14.77 6.06 2.17
CA ARG A 68 -15.91 6.96 1.99
C ARG A 68 -16.95 6.82 3.11
N ALA A 69 -17.21 5.59 3.58
CA ALA A 69 -18.19 5.33 4.63
C ALA A 69 -17.86 6.01 5.97
N VAL A 70 -16.59 6.28 6.24
CA VAL A 70 -16.17 7.05 7.43
C VAL A 70 -16.09 8.56 7.19
N GLY A 71 -16.54 9.04 6.03
CA GLY A 71 -16.62 10.46 5.70
C GLY A 71 -15.36 11.07 5.07
N MET A 72 -14.43 10.27 4.53
CA MET A 72 -13.28 10.85 3.80
C MET A 72 -13.73 11.48 2.48
N THR A 73 -13.53 12.80 2.35
CA THR A 73 -13.95 13.59 1.19
C THR A 73 -12.80 13.99 0.27
N GLY A 74 -11.54 13.79 0.67
CA GLY A 74 -10.37 14.10 -0.16
C GLY A 74 -10.28 13.21 -1.40
N PRO A 75 -9.37 13.53 -2.35
CA PRO A 75 -9.19 12.76 -3.57
C PRO A 75 -8.76 11.31 -3.29
N ILE A 76 -9.46 10.34 -3.88
CA ILE A 76 -9.13 8.92 -3.87
C ILE A 76 -9.12 8.39 -5.31
N THR A 77 -7.99 7.83 -5.71
CA THR A 77 -7.81 7.27 -7.06
C THR A 77 -7.71 5.75 -7.04
N LEU A 78 -8.41 5.07 -7.94
CA LEU A 78 -8.25 3.62 -8.09
C LEU A 78 -7.04 3.31 -8.97
N ILE A 79 -6.03 2.60 -8.43
CA ILE A 79 -4.75 2.32 -9.11
C ILE A 79 -4.66 0.94 -9.78
N ARG A 80 -5.79 0.23 -9.86
CA ARG A 80 -5.95 -0.98 -10.65
C ARG A 80 -7.09 -0.75 -11.64
N THR A 81 -6.91 -1.11 -12.90
CA THR A 81 -7.99 -1.08 -13.90
C THR A 81 -9.21 -1.81 -13.34
N PRO A 82 -10.38 -1.16 -13.27
CA PRO A 82 -11.56 -1.75 -12.64
C PRO A 82 -12.15 -2.86 -13.49
N MET A 83 -12.82 -3.81 -12.83
CA MET A 83 -13.67 -4.77 -13.54
C MET A 83 -14.90 -4.04 -14.09
N LEU A 84 -15.44 -4.48 -15.22
CA LEU A 84 -16.63 -3.85 -15.83
C LEU A 84 -17.82 -3.80 -14.85
N SER A 85 -17.99 -4.84 -14.04
CA SER A 85 -19.03 -4.91 -13.00
C SER A 85 -18.86 -3.90 -11.86
N GLN A 86 -17.72 -3.22 -11.78
CA GLN A 86 -17.42 -2.23 -10.75
C GLN A 86 -17.52 -0.79 -11.27
N ALA A 87 -17.78 -0.57 -12.55
CA ALA A 87 -17.72 0.76 -13.17
C ALA A 87 -18.57 1.81 -12.44
N ASP A 88 -19.83 1.50 -12.13
CA ASP A 88 -20.72 2.41 -11.38
C ASP A 88 -20.17 2.75 -9.98
N GLN A 89 -19.68 1.74 -9.26
CA GLN A 89 -19.11 1.95 -7.92
C GLN A 89 -17.87 2.83 -7.96
N VAL A 90 -17.03 2.66 -8.98
CA VAL A 90 -15.80 3.45 -9.18
C VAL A 90 -16.12 4.90 -9.45
N VAL A 91 -17.02 5.18 -10.39
CA VAL A 91 -17.46 6.54 -10.72
C VAL A 91 -18.07 7.26 -9.52
N LEU A 92 -18.82 6.53 -8.68
CA LEU A 92 -19.44 7.10 -7.48
C LEU A 92 -18.45 7.37 -6.34
N SER A 93 -17.34 6.63 -6.27
CA SER A 93 -16.46 6.63 -5.09
C SER A 93 -15.09 7.27 -5.33
N CYS A 94 -14.65 7.36 -6.58
CA CYS A 94 -13.31 7.79 -6.97
C CYS A 94 -13.38 8.99 -7.91
N GLU A 95 -12.47 9.95 -7.73
CA GLU A 95 -12.32 11.10 -8.63
C GLU A 95 -11.64 10.71 -9.95
N ALA A 96 -10.79 9.69 -9.91
CA ALA A 96 -10.12 9.14 -11.07
C ALA A 96 -9.82 7.64 -10.93
N SER A 97 -9.49 7.00 -12.05
CA SER A 97 -8.90 5.67 -12.06
C SER A 97 -7.80 5.54 -13.10
N TYR A 98 -6.84 4.67 -12.80
CA TYR A 98 -5.80 4.24 -13.71
C TYR A 98 -6.34 3.14 -14.62
N ASN A 99 -6.15 3.28 -15.93
CA ASN A 99 -6.70 2.37 -16.93
C ASN A 99 -5.71 2.10 -18.07
N THR A 100 -5.88 0.94 -18.69
CA THR A 100 -5.14 0.51 -19.90
C THR A 100 -6.07 0.18 -21.06
N GLU A 101 -7.31 -0.21 -20.78
CA GLU A 101 -8.24 -0.80 -21.75
C GLU A 101 -9.38 0.15 -22.13
N ILE A 102 -9.56 0.39 -23.43
CA ILE A 102 -10.60 1.32 -23.91
C ILE A 102 -12.02 0.85 -23.59
N LEU A 103 -12.26 -0.46 -23.59
CA LEU A 103 -13.56 -1.05 -23.24
C LEU A 103 -13.94 -0.72 -21.79
N VAL A 104 -12.96 -0.75 -20.88
CA VAL A 104 -13.17 -0.38 -19.47
C VAL A 104 -13.44 1.12 -19.33
N ILE A 105 -12.69 1.95 -20.06
CA ILE A 105 -12.90 3.41 -20.07
C ILE A 105 -14.30 3.74 -20.60
N SER A 106 -14.77 3.02 -21.62
CA SER A 106 -16.12 3.17 -22.19
C SER A 106 -17.22 2.82 -21.18
N ALA A 107 -17.01 1.79 -20.36
CA ALA A 107 -17.92 1.44 -19.28
C ALA A 107 -17.94 2.50 -18.18
N LEU A 108 -16.78 3.07 -17.81
CA LEU A 108 -16.68 4.18 -16.88
C LEU A 108 -17.38 5.45 -17.41
N ALA A 109 -17.20 5.75 -18.69
CA ALA A 109 -17.89 6.86 -19.36
C ALA A 109 -19.41 6.71 -19.32
N ALA A 110 -19.93 5.53 -19.67
CA ALA A 110 -21.36 5.25 -19.59
C ALA A 110 -21.90 5.38 -18.15
N ALA A 111 -21.15 4.91 -17.16
CA ALA A 111 -21.50 5.06 -15.74
C ALA A 111 -21.48 6.52 -15.28
N ALA A 112 -20.48 7.32 -15.69
CA ALA A 112 -20.37 8.73 -15.38
C ALA A 112 -21.52 9.54 -15.99
N ILE A 113 -21.89 9.27 -17.24
CA ILE A 113 -23.05 9.89 -17.89
C ILE A 113 -24.33 9.60 -17.11
N ARG A 114 -24.57 8.35 -16.71
CA ARG A 114 -25.76 7.98 -15.90
C ARG A 114 -25.83 8.72 -14.57
N ASN A 115 -24.66 9.00 -13.97
CA ASN A 115 -24.56 9.71 -12.69
C ASN A 115 -24.41 11.23 -12.82
N GLY A 116 -24.49 11.78 -14.05
CA GLY A 116 -24.33 13.21 -14.28
C GLY A 116 -22.96 13.76 -13.90
N SER A 117 -21.90 12.94 -13.98
CA SER A 117 -20.54 13.28 -13.59
C SER A 117 -19.55 13.09 -14.75
N VAL A 118 -18.30 13.52 -14.53
CA VAL A 118 -17.19 13.27 -15.44
C VAL A 118 -16.08 12.57 -14.67
N HIS A 119 -15.79 11.32 -15.04
CA HIS A 119 -14.79 10.51 -14.35
C HIS A 119 -13.37 10.79 -14.88
N GLY A 120 -12.40 10.91 -13.97
CA GLY A 120 -11.00 11.12 -14.35
C GLY A 120 -10.32 9.84 -14.84
N ILE A 121 -9.63 9.92 -15.98
CA ILE A 121 -8.84 8.81 -16.52
C ILE A 121 -7.36 9.15 -16.46
N VAL A 122 -6.57 8.27 -15.86
CA VAL A 122 -5.11 8.28 -15.97
C VAL A 122 -4.70 7.04 -16.77
N LEU A 123 -4.02 7.24 -17.89
CA LEU A 123 -3.59 6.13 -18.74
C LEU A 123 -2.29 5.53 -18.23
N MET A 124 -2.28 4.23 -17.97
CA MET A 124 -1.06 3.52 -17.59
C MET A 124 -0.24 3.19 -18.82
N VAL A 125 1.06 3.49 -18.78
CA VAL A 125 2.03 3.27 -19.86
C VAL A 125 2.97 2.13 -19.48
N GLU A 126 3.14 1.18 -20.39
CA GLU A 126 4.10 0.09 -20.25
C GLU A 126 5.52 0.61 -20.45
N MET A 127 6.37 0.47 -19.42
CA MET A 127 7.77 0.94 -19.42
C MET A 127 8.78 -0.15 -19.03
N GLY A 128 8.35 -1.41 -19.05
CA GLY A 128 9.15 -2.61 -18.83
C GLY A 128 8.69 -3.51 -17.68
N ASP A 129 7.66 -3.13 -16.90
CA ASP A 129 7.14 -3.93 -15.77
C ASP A 129 6.41 -5.18 -16.27
N GLN A 130 5.84 -5.16 -17.50
CA GLN A 130 5.09 -6.26 -18.13
C GLN A 130 3.84 -6.69 -17.35
N ARG A 131 3.35 -5.84 -16.45
CA ARG A 131 2.21 -6.12 -15.58
C ARG A 131 0.91 -5.62 -16.20
N ASP A 132 0.88 -4.35 -16.51
CA ASP A 132 -0.20 -3.60 -17.11
C ASP A 132 0.39 -2.34 -17.75
N GLY A 133 -0.18 -1.90 -18.86
CA GLY A 133 0.25 -0.67 -19.51
C GLY A 133 -0.09 -0.68 -20.98
N ILE A 134 -0.37 0.51 -21.50
CA ILE A 134 -0.48 0.78 -22.91
C ILE A 134 0.93 0.89 -23.46
N LEU A 135 1.21 0.15 -24.54
CA LEU A 135 2.48 0.27 -25.25
C LEU A 135 2.66 1.72 -25.77
N PRO A 136 3.86 2.31 -25.66
CA PRO A 136 4.11 3.69 -26.07
C PRO A 136 3.56 4.07 -27.45
N GLU A 137 3.70 3.17 -28.43
CA GLU A 137 3.22 3.37 -29.81
C GLU A 137 1.69 3.51 -29.92
N ASN A 138 0.93 2.95 -28.98
CA ASN A 138 -0.54 2.98 -28.96
C ASN A 138 -1.09 4.07 -28.05
N LEU A 139 -0.25 4.71 -27.22
CA LEU A 139 -0.67 5.64 -26.18
C LEU A 139 -1.40 6.85 -26.75
N LYS A 140 -0.88 7.41 -27.85
CA LYS A 140 -1.46 8.56 -28.54
C LYS A 140 -2.88 8.29 -29.01
N ASP A 141 -3.09 7.19 -29.71
CA ASP A 141 -4.39 6.84 -30.28
C ASP A 141 -5.44 6.58 -29.19
N ILE A 142 -5.04 5.94 -28.09
CA ILE A 142 -5.93 5.72 -26.94
C ILE A 142 -6.23 7.05 -26.24
N ALA A 143 -5.24 7.91 -26.03
CA ALA A 143 -5.45 9.22 -25.41
C ALA A 143 -6.43 10.09 -26.22
N GLN A 144 -6.33 10.10 -27.54
CA GLN A 144 -7.28 10.81 -28.42
C GLN A 144 -8.69 10.23 -28.30
N GLN A 145 -8.84 8.91 -28.23
CA GLN A 145 -10.15 8.28 -28.00
C GLN A 145 -10.77 8.69 -26.66
N VAL A 146 -9.97 8.75 -25.58
CA VAL A 146 -10.44 9.23 -24.27
C VAL A 146 -10.90 10.69 -24.34
N MET A 147 -10.16 11.54 -25.05
CA MET A 147 -10.51 12.96 -25.21
C MET A 147 -11.84 13.18 -25.95
N GLN A 148 -12.19 12.28 -26.86
CA GLN A 148 -13.45 12.35 -27.62
C GLN A 148 -14.63 11.68 -26.90
N MET A 149 -14.37 10.97 -25.80
CA MET A 149 -15.38 10.19 -25.09
C MET A 149 -16.10 11.03 -24.04
N SER A 150 -17.39 11.27 -24.24
CA SER A 150 -18.24 11.95 -23.25
C SER A 150 -18.34 11.14 -21.95
N GLY A 151 -18.38 11.81 -20.80
CA GLY A 151 -18.45 11.17 -19.48
C GLY A 151 -17.10 10.89 -18.82
N VAL A 152 -15.99 11.00 -19.55
CA VAL A 152 -14.63 10.89 -19.00
C VAL A 152 -13.78 12.10 -19.36
N ALA A 153 -12.70 12.31 -18.61
CA ALA A 153 -11.69 13.30 -18.91
C ALA A 153 -10.30 12.71 -18.71
N LEU A 154 -9.43 12.85 -19.71
CA LEU A 154 -8.01 12.53 -19.58
C LEU A 154 -7.37 13.47 -18.56
N LYS A 155 -6.96 12.93 -17.40
CA LYS A 155 -6.29 13.68 -16.33
C LYS A 155 -4.78 13.57 -16.42
N GLY A 156 -4.27 12.50 -17.02
CA GLY A 156 -2.86 12.18 -16.90
C GLY A 156 -2.42 10.90 -17.57
N ILE A 157 -1.13 10.64 -17.43
CA ILE A 157 -0.51 9.33 -17.66
C ILE A 157 0.24 8.88 -16.41
N GLY A 158 0.42 7.58 -16.25
CA GLY A 158 1.20 6.98 -15.19
C GLY A 158 1.99 5.78 -15.70
N THR A 159 3.02 5.39 -14.97
CA THR A 159 3.76 4.16 -15.26
C THR A 159 4.07 3.44 -13.94
N ASN A 160 4.45 2.18 -13.97
CA ASN A 160 4.81 1.41 -12.79
C ASN A 160 6.12 0.66 -13.03
N PHE A 161 6.88 0.43 -11.95
CA PHE A 161 8.16 -0.28 -11.97
C PHE A 161 8.28 -1.21 -10.78
N ALA A 162 9.21 -2.17 -10.85
CA ALA A 162 9.58 -3.08 -9.78
C ALA A 162 8.42 -3.85 -9.12
N CYS A 163 7.29 -4.05 -9.82
CA CYS A 163 6.18 -4.82 -9.27
C CYS A 163 6.18 -6.26 -9.77
N LEU A 164 6.25 -6.46 -11.09
CA LEU A 164 6.32 -7.82 -11.65
C LEU A 164 7.76 -8.20 -11.99
N ASN A 165 8.54 -7.29 -12.58
CA ASN A 165 9.91 -7.59 -13.01
C ASN A 165 10.98 -7.35 -11.91
N GLY A 166 10.61 -6.70 -10.80
CA GLY A 166 11.50 -6.38 -9.68
C GLY A 166 12.61 -5.35 -9.97
N LEU A 167 12.59 -4.69 -11.13
CA LEU A 167 13.62 -3.73 -11.54
C LEU A 167 13.17 -2.29 -11.27
N ALA A 168 14.01 -1.55 -10.55
CA ALA A 168 13.88 -0.11 -10.37
C ALA A 168 14.01 0.63 -11.73
N PRO A 169 13.39 1.82 -11.87
CA PRO A 169 13.49 2.61 -13.10
C PRO A 169 14.90 3.16 -13.31
N THR A 170 15.36 3.13 -14.56
CA THR A 170 16.55 3.87 -14.99
C THR A 170 16.21 5.34 -15.30
N ALA A 171 17.20 6.23 -15.22
CA ALA A 171 17.03 7.63 -15.62
C ALA A 171 16.59 7.76 -17.09
N LEU A 172 17.05 6.87 -17.97
CA LEU A 172 16.66 6.84 -19.39
C LEU A 172 15.17 6.48 -19.55
N GLN A 173 14.68 5.48 -18.83
CA GLN A 173 13.25 5.13 -18.85
C GLN A 173 12.39 6.28 -18.34
N MET A 174 12.82 6.98 -17.29
CA MET A 174 12.06 8.10 -16.75
C MET A 174 12.08 9.33 -17.66
N ALA A 175 13.19 9.57 -18.38
CA ALA A 175 13.24 10.58 -19.43
C ALA A 175 12.27 10.24 -20.58
N ALA A 176 12.30 9.00 -21.07
CA ALA A 176 11.37 8.52 -22.11
C ALA A 176 9.89 8.65 -21.67
N PHE A 177 9.58 8.35 -20.40
CA PHE A 177 8.23 8.57 -19.86
C PHE A 177 7.83 10.07 -19.87
N CYS A 178 8.77 10.98 -19.56
CA CYS A 178 8.51 12.42 -19.64
C CYS A 178 8.29 12.88 -21.09
N ASP A 179 9.01 12.30 -22.06
CA ASP A 179 8.82 12.60 -23.47
C ASP A 179 7.44 12.18 -23.96
N LEU A 180 6.95 11.01 -23.53
CA LEU A 180 5.57 10.58 -23.79
C LEU A 180 4.55 11.54 -23.18
N ALA A 181 4.78 12.05 -21.97
CA ALA A 181 3.90 13.05 -21.38
C ALA A 181 3.82 14.33 -22.26
N ASN A 182 4.97 14.82 -22.74
CA ASN A 182 5.04 15.98 -23.62
C ASN A 182 4.32 15.74 -24.96
N GLU A 183 4.49 14.54 -25.55
CA GLU A 183 3.82 14.17 -26.81
C GLU A 183 2.29 14.19 -26.64
N ILE A 184 1.78 13.58 -25.57
CA ILE A 184 0.34 13.52 -25.30
C ILE A 184 -0.24 14.91 -25.08
N GLU A 185 0.47 15.80 -24.38
CA GLU A 185 0.07 17.20 -24.23
C GLU A 185 0.00 17.94 -25.57
N GLY A 186 1.01 17.75 -26.42
CA GLY A 186 1.06 18.35 -27.76
C GLY A 186 -0.08 17.90 -28.68
N VAL A 187 -0.52 16.65 -28.56
CA VAL A 187 -1.59 16.08 -29.40
C VAL A 187 -2.99 16.32 -28.83
N CYS A 188 -3.16 16.24 -27.51
CA CYS A 188 -4.47 16.32 -26.88
C CYS A 188 -4.90 17.75 -26.57
N GLY A 189 -3.96 18.68 -26.39
CA GLY A 189 -4.20 20.10 -26.15
C GLY A 189 -4.08 20.51 -24.67
N PRO A 190 -4.85 19.91 -23.73
CA PRO A 190 -4.68 20.19 -22.31
C PRO A 190 -3.36 19.66 -21.75
N PHE A 191 -2.77 20.45 -20.86
CA PHE A 191 -1.69 20.01 -20.00
C PHE A 191 -2.18 18.92 -19.05
N LEU A 192 -1.44 17.81 -18.96
CA LEU A 192 -1.75 16.70 -18.09
C LEU A 192 -1.60 17.14 -16.63
N LYS A 193 -2.68 17.01 -15.87
CA LYS A 193 -2.66 17.34 -14.44
C LYS A 193 -1.81 16.35 -13.65
N ILE A 194 -1.78 15.09 -14.10
CA ILE A 194 -1.10 13.99 -13.42
C ILE A 194 -0.11 13.35 -14.37
N VAL A 195 1.18 13.41 -14.04
CA VAL A 195 2.24 12.63 -14.68
C VAL A 195 2.87 11.82 -13.56
N SER A 196 2.30 10.64 -13.34
CA SER A 196 2.56 9.84 -12.14
C SER A 196 3.66 8.82 -12.38
N GLY A 197 4.87 9.17 -11.96
CA GLY A 197 6.12 8.53 -12.37
C GLY A 197 6.32 7.10 -11.84
N GLY A 198 5.54 6.67 -10.85
CA GLY A 198 5.64 5.31 -10.34
C GLY A 198 5.28 5.17 -8.88
N ASN A 199 6.00 4.28 -8.20
CA ASN A 199 5.73 3.86 -6.83
C ASN A 199 6.94 4.08 -5.91
N SER A 200 6.98 3.40 -4.77
CA SER A 200 8.08 3.51 -3.80
C SER A 200 9.46 3.15 -4.37
N ALA A 201 9.55 2.30 -5.40
CA ALA A 201 10.79 1.94 -6.08
C ALA A 201 11.40 3.10 -6.91
N ASN A 202 10.64 4.16 -7.17
CA ASN A 202 11.12 5.34 -7.88
C ASN A 202 11.88 6.31 -6.97
N LEU A 203 11.88 6.10 -5.65
CA LEU A 203 12.45 7.08 -4.70
C LEU A 203 13.95 7.29 -4.91
N THR A 204 14.71 6.24 -5.20
CA THR A 204 16.14 6.36 -5.48
C THR A 204 16.41 7.23 -6.71
N TRP A 205 15.61 7.09 -7.77
CA TRP A 205 15.70 7.94 -8.95
C TRP A 205 15.34 9.39 -8.64
N VAL A 206 14.20 9.64 -7.96
CA VAL A 206 13.73 10.99 -7.68
C VAL A 206 14.64 11.74 -6.70
N LEU A 207 15.18 11.06 -5.69
CA LEU A 207 16.02 11.68 -4.68
C LEU A 207 17.46 11.88 -5.14
N GLY A 208 17.87 11.26 -6.27
CA GLY A 208 19.16 11.48 -6.90
C GLY A 208 19.31 12.86 -7.55
N GLU A 209 20.38 13.03 -8.31
CA GLU A 209 20.77 14.31 -8.94
C GLU A 209 20.05 14.58 -10.28
N HIS A 210 19.26 13.63 -10.77
CA HIS A 210 18.57 13.74 -12.06
C HIS A 210 17.40 14.73 -11.99
N ALA A 211 17.14 15.39 -13.12
CA ALA A 211 15.92 16.17 -13.30
C ALA A 211 14.70 15.25 -13.31
N THR A 212 13.64 15.65 -12.60
CA THR A 212 12.37 14.89 -12.53
C THR A 212 11.46 15.14 -13.75
N GLY A 213 11.84 16.06 -14.62
CA GLY A 213 11.15 16.33 -15.88
C GLY A 213 9.69 16.72 -15.68
N ARG A 214 8.79 15.98 -16.33
CA ARG A 214 7.34 16.18 -16.27
C ARG A 214 6.68 15.50 -15.07
N VAL A 215 7.38 14.61 -14.36
CA VAL A 215 6.81 13.86 -13.24
C VAL A 215 6.43 14.81 -12.10
N ASN A 216 5.16 14.77 -11.71
CA ASN A 216 4.60 15.63 -10.67
C ASN A 216 3.84 14.85 -9.57
N ASP A 217 3.78 13.53 -9.67
CA ASP A 217 3.12 12.66 -8.69
C ASP A 217 3.89 11.34 -8.53
N LEU A 218 3.95 10.84 -7.29
CA LEU A 218 4.35 9.47 -6.97
C LEU A 218 3.32 8.81 -6.04
N ARG A 219 3.04 7.53 -6.32
CA ARG A 219 2.08 6.71 -5.56
C ARG A 219 2.83 5.87 -4.54
N LEU A 220 2.94 6.37 -3.32
CA LEU A 220 3.81 5.78 -2.29
C LEU A 220 3.00 4.98 -1.28
N GLY A 221 3.34 3.71 -1.12
CA GLY A 221 2.72 2.80 -0.15
C GLY A 221 3.75 2.22 0.79
N GLU A 222 4.55 1.29 0.28
CA GLU A 222 5.55 0.57 1.06
C GLU A 222 6.55 1.49 1.75
N ALA A 223 7.09 2.50 1.06
CA ALA A 223 7.99 3.47 1.70
C ALA A 223 7.32 4.20 2.88
N ILE A 224 6.04 4.57 2.75
CA ILE A 224 5.31 5.24 3.85
C ILE A 224 5.07 4.26 5.01
N LEU A 225 4.61 3.05 4.70
CA LEU A 225 4.16 2.06 5.68
C LEU A 225 5.32 1.40 6.42
N LEU A 226 6.42 1.10 5.72
CA LEU A 226 7.54 0.30 6.22
C LEU A 226 8.87 1.05 6.25
N GLY A 227 8.96 2.27 5.71
CA GLY A 227 10.18 3.08 5.77
C GLY A 227 11.37 2.49 5.01
N VAL A 228 11.12 1.64 4.02
CA VAL A 228 12.15 0.95 3.22
C VAL A 228 12.00 1.21 1.73
N GLU A 229 13.11 1.05 1.00
CA GLU A 229 13.14 1.00 -0.46
C GLU A 229 12.73 -0.41 -0.92
N PRO A 230 11.69 -0.58 -1.76
CA PRO A 230 11.13 -1.91 -2.08
C PRO A 230 12.09 -2.90 -2.76
N VAL A 231 13.07 -2.42 -3.53
CA VAL A 231 13.95 -3.28 -4.35
C VAL A 231 15.13 -3.79 -3.53
N SER A 232 15.81 -2.91 -2.79
CA SER A 232 16.95 -3.29 -1.95
C SER A 232 16.53 -3.77 -0.56
N GLY A 233 15.37 -3.34 -0.07
CA GLY A 233 14.93 -3.55 1.32
C GLY A 233 15.64 -2.64 2.32
N ASP A 234 16.48 -1.71 1.85
CA ASP A 234 17.23 -0.81 2.70
C ASP A 234 16.30 0.20 3.37
N ARG A 235 16.72 0.64 4.56
CA ARG A 235 16.01 1.70 5.28
C ARG A 235 16.16 3.01 4.52
N ILE A 236 15.06 3.73 4.38
CA ILE A 236 15.10 5.10 3.89
C ILE A 236 15.43 6.01 5.06
N ASP A 237 16.50 6.80 4.92
CA ASP A 237 17.00 7.68 5.98
C ASP A 237 15.90 8.56 6.57
N GLY A 238 15.85 8.64 7.89
CA GLY A 238 14.87 9.47 8.63
C GLY A 238 13.44 8.94 8.61
N MET A 239 13.22 7.70 8.18
CA MET A 239 11.92 7.03 8.22
C MET A 239 11.90 5.91 9.26
N TYR A 240 10.73 5.68 9.85
CA TYR A 240 10.48 4.59 10.78
C TYR A 240 10.19 3.29 10.04
N THR A 241 10.80 2.20 10.50
CA THR A 241 10.59 0.85 9.94
C THR A 241 9.82 -0.08 10.87
N ASP A 242 9.28 0.45 11.96
CA ASP A 242 8.61 -0.28 13.03
C ASP A 242 7.24 0.34 13.36
N ALA A 243 6.56 0.86 12.33
CA ALA A 243 5.20 1.37 12.44
C ALA A 243 4.16 0.25 12.59
N PHE A 244 4.51 -0.99 12.23
CA PHE A 244 3.65 -2.17 12.30
C PHE A 244 4.38 -3.27 13.07
N THR A 245 3.73 -3.84 14.08
CA THR A 245 4.27 -5.00 14.82
C THR A 245 3.21 -6.09 14.90
N LEU A 246 3.50 -7.27 14.34
CA LEU A 246 2.65 -8.45 14.52
C LEU A 246 2.95 -9.08 15.87
N VAL A 247 1.90 -9.36 16.64
CA VAL A 247 1.98 -9.99 17.96
C VAL A 247 1.24 -11.32 17.92
N ALA A 248 1.91 -12.39 18.33
CA ALA A 248 1.37 -13.73 18.41
C ALA A 248 1.66 -14.37 19.76
N GLU A 249 0.77 -15.26 20.21
CA GLU A 249 0.87 -15.93 21.50
C GLU A 249 1.57 -17.29 21.37
N VAL A 250 2.43 -17.61 22.34
CA VAL A 250 3.02 -18.94 22.50
C VAL A 250 1.98 -19.91 23.05
N ILE A 251 1.65 -20.95 22.29
CA ILE A 251 0.67 -21.97 22.67
C ILE A 251 1.31 -23.29 23.13
N GLU A 252 2.57 -23.53 22.76
CA GLU A 252 3.32 -24.71 23.21
C GLU A 252 4.80 -24.34 23.37
N THR A 253 5.41 -24.88 24.43
CA THR A 253 6.86 -24.89 24.61
C THR A 253 7.33 -26.29 24.96
N GLY A 254 8.46 -26.71 24.41
CA GLY A 254 9.03 -28.00 24.75
C GLY A 254 10.48 -28.16 24.34
N ALA A 255 11.16 -29.06 25.05
CA ALA A 255 12.39 -29.68 24.57
C ALA A 255 12.03 -30.86 23.67
N LYS A 256 12.73 -31.04 22.53
CA LYS A 256 12.58 -32.24 21.69
C LYS A 256 13.96 -32.79 21.29
N PRO A 257 14.05 -34.10 20.98
CA PRO A 257 15.30 -34.77 20.57
C PRO A 257 15.88 -34.13 19.29
N PRO A 258 17.17 -34.40 18.95
CA PRO A 258 17.84 -33.78 17.80
C PRO A 258 17.00 -33.91 16.52
N SER A 259 16.86 -32.79 15.81
CA SER A 259 15.97 -32.63 14.66
C SER A 259 16.35 -33.55 13.49
N ILE A 260 15.35 -34.24 12.94
CA ILE A 260 15.38 -34.75 11.57
C ILE A 260 15.37 -33.53 10.63
N PRO A 261 16.15 -33.51 9.53
CA PRO A 261 16.15 -32.40 8.57
C PRO A 261 14.73 -32.17 8.04
N ILE A 262 14.18 -30.97 8.25
CA ILE A 262 12.90 -30.56 7.67
C ILE A 262 13.23 -29.83 6.36
N ALA A 263 12.82 -30.41 5.24
CA ALA A 263 12.87 -29.73 3.95
C ALA A 263 11.80 -28.63 3.94
N LEU A 264 12.21 -27.37 4.04
CA LEU A 264 11.37 -26.25 3.65
C LEU A 264 11.31 -26.24 2.11
N ILE A 265 10.19 -26.69 1.55
CA ILE A 265 9.92 -26.59 0.12
C ILE A 265 9.34 -25.19 -0.11
N ASP A 266 10.15 -24.31 -0.70
CA ASP A 266 9.67 -23.07 -1.30
C ASP A 266 9.09 -23.43 -2.69
N PRO A 267 7.76 -23.34 -2.92
CA PRO A 267 7.18 -23.67 -4.21
C PRO A 267 7.53 -22.65 -5.30
N THR A 268 8.15 -21.52 -4.97
CA THR A 268 8.48 -20.43 -5.90
C THR A 268 9.96 -20.34 -6.25
N ARG A 269 10.84 -21.02 -5.51
CA ARG A 269 12.26 -21.16 -5.82
C ARG A 269 12.71 -22.57 -5.48
N GLU A 270 13.28 -23.29 -6.45
CA GLU A 270 13.99 -24.56 -6.28
C GLU A 270 15.26 -24.40 -5.40
N ARG A 271 15.11 -23.98 -4.15
CA ARG A 271 16.19 -23.94 -3.15
C ARG A 271 15.72 -24.63 -1.89
N LEU A 272 16.01 -25.93 -1.80
CA LEU A 272 16.04 -26.66 -0.54
C LEU A 272 16.98 -25.94 0.43
N ARG A 273 16.42 -25.20 1.39
CA ARG A 273 17.19 -24.75 2.56
C ARG A 273 17.24 -25.89 3.55
N ILE A 274 18.32 -26.64 3.52
CA ILE A 274 18.69 -27.55 4.61
C ILE A 274 19.18 -26.66 5.76
N VAL A 275 18.33 -26.44 6.75
CA VAL A 275 18.74 -25.80 8.00
C VAL A 275 19.49 -26.84 8.82
N THR A 276 20.81 -26.70 8.89
CA THR A 276 21.62 -27.46 9.86
C THR A 276 21.22 -27.04 11.28
N PRO A 277 21.13 -27.96 12.25
CA PRO A 277 20.67 -27.62 13.59
C PRO A 277 21.75 -26.78 14.28
N SER A 278 21.57 -25.46 14.26
CA SER A 278 22.30 -24.56 15.14
C SER A 278 21.64 -24.64 16.51
N GLY A 279 22.40 -25.15 17.50
CA GLY A 279 22.35 -24.97 18.97
C GLY A 279 21.06 -24.60 19.74
N ALA A 280 19.87 -24.61 19.15
CA ALA A 280 18.62 -24.21 19.81
C ALA A 280 18.17 -25.35 20.74
N CYS A 281 18.32 -25.14 22.04
CA CYS A 281 17.95 -26.11 23.06
C CYS A 281 16.43 -26.23 23.26
N ALA A 282 15.63 -25.25 22.83
CA ALA A 282 14.17 -25.24 23.02
C ALA A 282 13.41 -24.73 21.79
N ARG A 283 12.14 -25.15 21.69
CA ARG A 283 11.20 -24.70 20.66
C ARG A 283 9.97 -24.07 21.30
N MET A 284 9.41 -23.10 20.60
CA MET A 284 8.10 -22.52 20.88
C MET A 284 7.23 -22.61 19.63
N ILE A 285 5.94 -22.89 19.84
CA ILE A 285 4.93 -22.90 18.80
C ILE A 285 3.97 -21.74 19.08
N LEU A 286 3.70 -20.94 18.05
CA LEU A 286 2.82 -19.79 18.11
C LEU A 286 1.54 -20.04 17.30
N ALA A 287 0.43 -19.47 17.78
CA ALA A 287 -0.88 -19.52 17.12
C ALA A 287 -0.99 -18.53 15.94
N ILE A 288 -0.07 -18.65 14.99
CA ILE A 288 -0.11 -18.01 13.67
C ILE A 288 0.53 -18.95 12.64
N GLY A 289 0.08 -18.94 11.40
CA GLY A 289 0.68 -19.75 10.34
C GLY A 289 0.58 -19.10 8.95
N HIS A 290 0.68 -19.95 7.93
CA HIS A 290 0.61 -19.51 6.55
C HIS A 290 -0.72 -18.87 6.20
N GLN A 291 -1.85 -19.19 6.84
CA GLN A 291 -3.12 -18.50 6.53
C GLN A 291 -3.07 -17.02 6.92
N ASP A 292 -2.44 -16.73 8.06
CA ASP A 292 -2.38 -15.42 8.69
C ASP A 292 -1.42 -14.45 7.99
N THR A 293 -0.22 -14.92 7.65
CA THR A 293 0.84 -14.04 7.12
C THR A 293 1.86 -14.78 6.26
N ASP A 294 2.72 -14.01 5.58
CA ASP A 294 3.90 -14.55 4.92
C ASP A 294 5.01 -14.76 5.96
N ILE A 295 5.17 -16.01 6.39
CA ILE A 295 6.13 -16.41 7.43
C ILE A 295 7.58 -16.05 7.06
N LEU A 296 7.95 -16.13 5.79
CA LEU A 296 9.30 -15.77 5.35
C LEU A 296 9.54 -14.26 5.40
N GLY A 297 8.48 -13.47 5.42
CA GLY A 297 8.51 -12.03 5.59
C GLY A 297 8.58 -11.56 7.05
N LEU A 298 8.61 -12.47 8.04
CA LEU A 298 8.73 -12.10 9.45
C LEU A 298 10.18 -11.96 9.88
N SER A 299 10.50 -10.83 10.52
CA SER A 299 11.78 -10.65 11.21
C SER A 299 11.73 -11.37 12.54
N MET A 300 12.55 -12.41 12.68
CA MET A 300 12.63 -13.19 13.92
C MET A 300 13.18 -12.34 15.08
N PRO A 301 12.68 -12.54 16.32
CA PRO A 301 13.30 -11.95 17.51
C PRO A 301 14.79 -12.28 17.59
N THR A 302 15.58 -11.38 18.17
CA THR A 302 17.02 -11.55 18.28
C THR A 302 17.39 -12.88 18.94
N GLY A 303 18.22 -13.68 18.26
CA GLY A 303 18.67 -14.99 18.72
C GLY A 303 17.74 -16.14 18.37
N ASN A 304 16.50 -15.88 17.93
CA ASN A 304 15.55 -16.92 17.54
C ASN A 304 15.71 -17.31 16.06
N THR A 305 15.39 -18.56 15.74
CA THR A 305 15.49 -19.11 14.38
C THR A 305 14.15 -19.67 13.92
N LEU A 306 13.77 -19.38 12.68
CA LEU A 306 12.61 -20.02 12.05
C LEU A 306 12.92 -21.50 11.82
N ILE A 307 12.09 -22.40 12.38
CA ILE A 307 12.18 -23.84 12.11
C ILE A 307 11.23 -24.21 10.97
N GLY A 308 10.01 -23.67 10.98
CA GLY A 308 9.01 -23.92 9.95
C GLY A 308 7.61 -23.44 10.35
N ALA A 309 6.63 -23.60 9.47
CA ALA A 309 5.24 -23.26 9.73
C ALA A 309 4.26 -24.19 8.98
N THR A 310 3.02 -24.24 9.45
CA THR A 310 1.88 -24.90 8.80
C THR A 310 0.79 -23.86 8.48
N SER A 311 -0.44 -24.28 8.18
CA SER A 311 -1.57 -23.36 7.99
C SER A 311 -1.75 -22.41 9.18
N ASP A 312 -1.64 -22.93 10.41
CA ASP A 312 -2.08 -22.24 11.64
C ASP A 312 -1.00 -22.21 12.75
N HIS A 313 0.20 -22.76 12.49
CA HIS A 313 1.27 -22.85 13.49
C HIS A 313 2.60 -22.36 12.95
N LEU A 314 3.32 -21.60 13.78
CA LEU A 314 4.68 -21.13 13.54
C LEU A 314 5.61 -21.73 14.58
N VAL A 315 6.67 -22.40 14.13
CA VAL A 315 7.63 -23.07 14.99
C VAL A 315 8.95 -22.29 14.97
N ILE A 316 9.36 -21.84 16.15
CA ILE A 316 10.58 -21.05 16.35
C ILE A 316 11.52 -21.80 17.30
N GLY A 317 12.78 -21.87 16.93
CA GLY A 317 13.88 -22.31 17.78
C GLY A 317 14.41 -21.14 18.59
N THR A 318 14.76 -21.40 19.85
CA THR A 318 15.37 -20.41 20.73
C THR A 318 16.58 -20.99 21.48
N PRO A 319 17.68 -20.21 21.62
CA PRO A 319 18.85 -20.63 22.37
C PRO A 319 18.70 -20.37 23.88
N VAL A 320 17.70 -19.57 24.29
CA VAL A 320 17.42 -19.22 25.69
C VAL A 320 16.26 -20.06 26.22
N THR A 321 16.02 -19.98 27.54
CA THR A 321 14.80 -20.53 28.14
C THR A 321 13.58 -19.95 27.41
N PRO A 322 12.72 -20.80 26.82
CA PRO A 322 11.59 -20.31 26.05
C PRO A 322 10.61 -19.56 26.97
N PRO A 323 9.92 -18.52 26.48
CA PRO A 323 8.84 -17.86 27.22
C PRO A 323 7.76 -18.87 27.63
N THR A 324 7.03 -18.64 28.71
CA THR A 324 5.93 -19.54 29.09
C THR A 324 4.79 -19.49 28.08
N VAL A 325 3.98 -20.55 28.01
CA VAL A 325 2.70 -20.54 27.30
C VAL A 325 1.87 -19.31 27.74
N GLY A 326 1.24 -18.64 26.79
CA GLY A 326 0.55 -17.36 26.99
C GLY A 326 1.43 -16.11 26.81
N SER A 327 2.76 -16.28 26.63
CA SER A 327 3.65 -15.15 26.35
C SER A 327 3.46 -14.63 24.94
N GLU A 328 3.60 -13.32 24.76
CA GLU A 328 3.55 -12.67 23.44
C GLU A 328 4.94 -12.61 22.80
N VAL A 329 4.98 -12.91 21.50
CA VAL A 329 6.17 -12.73 20.64
C VAL A 329 5.83 -11.70 19.58
N ARG A 330 6.79 -10.83 19.28
CA ARG A 330 6.63 -9.67 18.41
C ARG A 330 7.50 -9.81 17.16
N PHE A 331 6.92 -9.49 16.00
CA PHE A 331 7.58 -9.58 14.70
C PHE A 331 7.45 -8.26 13.94
N GLN A 332 8.55 -7.84 13.32
CA GLN A 332 8.49 -6.87 12.22
C GLN A 332 8.17 -7.63 10.93
N MET A 333 7.55 -6.94 9.97
CA MET A 333 7.02 -7.55 8.76
C MET A 333 7.60 -6.90 7.50
N SER A 334 7.89 -7.72 6.49
CA SER A 334 8.04 -7.27 5.10
C SER A 334 6.68 -6.83 4.52
N TYR A 335 6.69 -6.25 3.32
CA TYR A 335 5.47 -5.84 2.63
C TYR A 335 4.46 -6.98 2.44
N ASN A 336 4.93 -8.16 2.00
CA ASN A 336 4.05 -9.31 1.78
C ASN A 336 3.43 -9.81 3.09
N ALA A 337 4.23 -9.86 4.16
CA ALA A 337 3.76 -10.26 5.49
C ALA A 337 2.72 -9.28 6.02
N LEU A 338 2.98 -7.97 5.92
CA LEU A 338 2.03 -6.92 6.33
C LEU A 338 0.74 -7.01 5.53
N MET A 339 0.83 -7.06 4.20
CA MET A 339 -0.34 -7.09 3.33
C MET A 339 -1.23 -8.30 3.62
N ARG A 340 -0.64 -9.47 3.83
CA ARG A 340 -1.39 -10.70 4.15
C ARG A 340 -2.02 -10.62 5.54
N ALA A 341 -1.26 -10.17 6.53
CA ALA A 341 -1.74 -10.05 7.89
C ALA A 341 -2.88 -9.03 8.03
N MET A 342 -2.80 -7.88 7.36
CA MET A 342 -3.87 -6.87 7.34
C MET A 342 -5.15 -7.36 6.64
N ALA A 343 -5.04 -8.36 5.78
CA ALA A 343 -6.17 -8.94 5.06
C ALA A 343 -6.76 -10.19 5.75
N ALA A 344 -6.07 -10.75 6.75
CA ALA A 344 -6.51 -11.91 7.49
C ALA A 344 -7.66 -11.52 8.44
N PRO A 345 -8.82 -12.20 8.37
CA PRO A 345 -10.00 -11.84 9.16
C PRO A 345 -9.80 -12.04 10.67
N ASP A 346 -8.92 -12.97 11.05
CA ASP A 346 -8.69 -13.36 12.45
C ASP A 346 -7.56 -12.57 13.14
N ILE A 347 -6.90 -11.67 12.41
CA ILE A 347 -5.88 -10.78 12.97
C ILE A 347 -6.50 -9.42 13.30
N ASN A 348 -6.52 -9.07 14.59
CA ASN A 348 -7.02 -7.78 15.04
C ASN A 348 -6.02 -6.66 14.71
N VAL A 349 -6.53 -5.45 14.45
CA VAL A 349 -5.68 -4.25 14.26
C VAL A 349 -5.86 -3.33 15.46
N GLU A 350 -4.78 -3.14 16.23
CA GLU A 350 -4.76 -2.25 17.39
C GLU A 350 -3.98 -0.97 17.07
N LEU A 351 -4.62 0.18 17.25
CA LEU A 351 -4.04 1.48 16.92
C LEU A 351 -3.34 2.09 18.14
N MET A 352 -2.06 2.43 17.97
CA MET A 352 -1.24 3.10 18.96
C MET A 352 -1.16 4.60 18.66
N GLY A 353 -1.14 5.43 19.70
CA GLY A 353 -0.83 6.87 19.58
C GLY A 353 -1.99 7.83 19.32
N TYR A 354 -3.26 7.41 19.46
CA TYR A 354 -4.38 8.35 19.58
C TYR A 354 -4.68 8.66 21.05
N PRO A 355 -4.64 9.92 21.51
CA PRO A 355 -5.42 10.26 22.68
C PRO A 355 -6.91 10.04 22.34
N PRO A 356 -7.73 9.47 23.25
CA PRO A 356 -9.15 9.30 22.99
C PRO A 356 -9.78 10.66 22.68
N LYS A 357 -10.41 10.80 21.51
CA LYS A 357 -11.22 11.98 21.18
C LYS A 357 -12.28 12.12 22.28
N ARG A 358 -12.19 13.18 23.09
CA ARG A 358 -13.30 13.55 23.97
C ARG A 358 -14.54 13.75 23.09
N PRO A 359 -15.69 13.15 23.42
CA PRO A 359 -16.91 13.39 22.67
C PRO A 359 -17.18 14.90 22.69
N SER A 360 -17.41 15.47 21.50
CA SER A 360 -17.83 16.84 21.33
C SER A 360 -19.06 17.07 22.20
N ARG A 361 -18.94 17.89 23.24
CA ARG A 361 -20.10 18.40 23.96
C ARG A 361 -20.93 19.20 22.95
N HIS A 362 -21.99 18.59 22.44
CA HIS A 362 -23.09 19.34 21.87
C HIS A 362 -23.55 20.31 22.94
N THR A 363 -23.35 21.59 22.68
CA THR A 363 -23.97 22.70 23.38
C THR A 363 -25.48 22.50 23.29
N GLN A 364 -26.10 22.02 24.38
CA GLN A 364 -27.54 22.16 24.57
C GLN A 364 -27.86 23.65 24.56
N GLY A 365 -28.46 24.10 23.45
CA GLY A 365 -29.05 25.42 23.34
C GLY A 365 -30.12 25.56 24.42
N LYS A 366 -30.00 26.62 25.22
CA LYS A 366 -31.04 27.08 26.13
C LYS A 366 -32.30 27.40 25.32
N VAL A 367 -33.38 26.66 25.55
CA VAL A 367 -34.72 27.03 25.13
C VAL A 367 -35.21 28.12 26.08
N GLN A 368 -35.30 29.36 25.61
CA GLN A 368 -36.03 30.41 26.30
C GLN A 368 -37.52 30.21 26.06
N HIS A 369 -38.26 29.92 27.13
CA HIS A 369 -39.72 30.02 27.15
C HIS A 369 -40.12 31.50 27.15
N LEU A 370 -40.72 31.97 26.06
CA LEU A 370 -41.58 33.15 26.07
C LEU A 370 -42.96 32.74 26.55
N ALA A 371 -43.37 33.27 27.70
CA ALA A 371 -44.75 33.25 28.16
C ALA A 371 -45.49 34.43 27.53
N LEU A 372 -46.63 34.16 26.90
CA LEU A 372 -47.63 35.17 26.58
C LEU A 372 -48.38 35.55 27.86
N VAL A 373 -48.43 36.85 28.15
CA VAL A 373 -49.59 37.57 28.71
C VAL A 373 -49.76 38.84 27.90
#